data_AF-A0A7V0UFL8-F1
#
_entry.id   AF-A0A7V0UFL8-F1
#
_cell.length_a   1.000
_cell.length_b   1.000
_cell.length_c   1.000
_cell.angle_alpha   90.00
_cell.angle_beta   90.00
_cell.angle_gamma   90.00
#
_symmetry.space_group_name_H-M   'P 1'
#
loop_
_entity.id
_entity.type
_entity.pdbx_description
1 polymer ?
#
loop_
_entity_poly.entity_id
_entity_poly.type
_entity_poly.pdbx_seq_one_letter_code
_entity_poly.pdbx_strand_id
1 'polypeptide(L)'
;MRHAFHDAVSLEIARRIAQGLPEHPEWLDFARRNLERWSRLNQSAPSLLRCYEEWRQLLTRPVGDLCAALIAETDEGQRIRQNSPFAGILSPREVWDIKARFRHATPTA
;
A
#
# COMPACT_ATOMS: atom_id res chain seq x y z
N MET A 1 -18.63 -6.39 8.99
CA MET A 1 -17.48 -7.05 9.66
C MET A 1 -16.28 -7.30 8.73
N ARG A 2 -16.44 -7.76 7.47
CA ARG A 2 -15.29 -8.07 6.58
C ARG A 2 -14.47 -6.85 6.09
N HIS A 3 -15.08 -5.67 5.99
CA HIS A 3 -14.40 -4.44 5.54
C HIS A 3 -13.40 -3.89 6.57
N ALA A 4 -13.76 -3.87 7.85
CA ALA A 4 -12.87 -3.39 8.92
C ALA A 4 -11.62 -4.27 9.06
N PHE A 5 -11.75 -5.59 8.89
CA PHE A 5 -10.63 -6.51 8.89
C PHE A 5 -9.67 -6.28 7.71
N HIS A 6 -10.20 -6.11 6.49
CA HIS A 6 -9.36 -5.84 5.32
C HIS A 6 -8.66 -4.49 5.41
N ASP A 7 -9.31 -3.47 5.95
CA ASP A 7 -8.68 -2.17 6.15
C ASP A 7 -7.57 -2.24 7.20
N ALA A 8 -7.82 -2.87 8.36
CA ALA A 8 -6.82 -3.06 9.41
C ALA A 8 -5.58 -3.84 8.90
N VAL A 9 -5.78 -4.91 8.13
CA VAL A 9 -4.68 -5.66 7.49
C VAL A 9 -3.92 -4.79 6.50
N SER A 10 -4.62 -4.03 5.67
CA SER A 10 -4.01 -3.16 4.66
C SER A 10 -3.21 -2.03 5.31
N LEU A 11 -3.71 -1.47 6.41
CA LEU A 11 -3.04 -0.46 7.21
C LEU A 11 -1.75 -1.02 7.84
N GLU A 12 -1.79 -2.24 8.38
CA GLU A 12 -0.59 -2.85 8.96
C GLU A 12 0.48 -3.16 7.91
N ILE A 13 0.08 -3.64 6.73
CA ILE A 13 0.97 -3.79 5.58
C ILE A 13 1.61 -2.45 5.23
N ALA A 14 0.80 -1.38 5.16
CA ALA A 14 1.27 -0.03 4.87
C ALA A 14 2.24 0.48 5.94
N ARG A 15 1.99 0.23 7.23
CA ARG A 15 2.91 0.55 8.33
C ARG A 15 4.24 -0.17 8.19
N ARG A 16 4.24 -1.46 7.80
CA ARG A 16 5.48 -2.22 7.62
C ARG A 16 6.34 -1.67 6.48
N ILE A 17 5.69 -1.31 5.37
CA ILE A 17 6.35 -0.65 4.23
C ILE A 17 6.88 0.72 4.67
N ALA A 18 6.08 1.52 5.37
CA ALA A 18 6.46 2.83 5.86
C ALA A 18 7.67 2.79 6.82
N GLN A 19 7.77 1.75 7.66
CA GLN A 19 8.90 1.55 8.56
C GLN A 19 10.18 1.15 7.81
N GLY A 20 10.08 0.33 6.77
CA GLY A 20 11.26 -0.11 6.01
C GLY A 20 11.70 0.85 4.90
N LEU A 21 10.81 1.74 4.43
CA LEU A 21 11.10 2.72 3.38
C LEU A 21 12.37 3.57 3.61
N PRO A 22 12.67 4.06 4.84
CA PRO A 22 13.90 4.79 5.11
C PRO A 22 15.18 3.97 4.96
N GLU A 23 15.10 2.66 5.23
CA GLU A 23 16.25 1.73 5.17
C GLU A 23 16.40 1.07 3.78
N HIS A 24 15.31 1.02 3.01
CA HIS A 24 15.22 0.35 1.73
C HIS A 24 14.78 1.31 0.60
N PRO A 25 15.66 2.19 0.11
CA PRO A 25 15.34 3.08 -1.01
C PRO A 25 14.96 2.30 -2.28
N GLU A 26 15.44 1.07 -2.45
CA GLU A 26 15.10 0.20 -3.58
C GLU A 26 13.61 -0.14 -3.68
N TRP A 27 12.86 -0.03 -2.58
CA TRP A 27 11.41 -0.23 -2.54
C TRP A 27 10.67 0.87 -3.30
N LEU A 28 11.19 2.09 -3.30
CA LEU A 28 10.64 3.19 -4.09
C LEU A 28 10.82 2.92 -5.58
N ASP A 29 11.99 2.42 -5.98
CA ASP A 29 12.25 2.07 -7.38
C ASP A 29 11.44 0.86 -7.83
N PHE A 30 11.18 -0.09 -6.93
CA PHE A 30 10.24 -1.18 -7.18
C PHE A 30 8.82 -0.65 -7.42
N ALA A 31 8.33 0.23 -6.54
CA ALA A 31 7.01 0.84 -6.68
C ALA A 31 6.87 1.63 -7.99
N ARG A 32 7.89 2.44 -8.35
CA ARG A 32 7.92 3.18 -9.63
C ARG A 32 7.85 2.25 -10.84
N ARG A 33 8.62 1.16 -10.84
CA ARG A 33 8.60 0.14 -11.90
C ARG A 33 7.25 -0.56 -12.00
N ASN A 34 6.62 -0.86 -10.87
CA ASN A 34 5.27 -1.43 -10.83
C ASN A 34 4.24 -0.48 -11.45
N LEU A 35 4.25 0.80 -11.07
CA LEU A 35 3.35 1.81 -11.66
C LEU A 35 3.55 1.94 -13.16
N GLU A 36 4.79 1.94 -13.63
CA GLU A 36 5.08 2.03 -15.06
C GLU A 36 4.57 0.80 -15.81
N ARG A 37 4.78 -0.40 -15.26
CA ARG A 37 4.26 -1.65 -15.81
C ARG A 37 2.73 -1.63 -15.85
N TRP A 38 2.08 -1.25 -14.75
CA TRP A 38 0.61 -1.21 -14.68
C TRP A 38 0.01 -0.13 -15.56
N SER A 39 0.66 1.03 -15.70
CA SER A 39 0.23 2.09 -16.61
C SER A 39 0.25 1.62 -18.06
N ARG A 40 1.30 0.91 -18.49
CA ARG A 40 1.37 0.31 -19.83
C ARG A 40 0.30 -0.76 -20.06
N LEU A 41 0.07 -1.64 -19.06
CA LEU A 41 -0.92 -2.71 -19.16
C LEU A 41 -2.37 -2.18 -19.14
N ASN A 42 -2.64 -1.14 -18.33
CA ASN A 42 -3.95 -0.54 -18.14
C ASN A 42 -4.10 0.78 -18.91
N GLN A 43 -3.37 0.96 -20.01
CA GLN A 43 -3.43 2.17 -20.85
C GLN A 43 -4.85 2.49 -21.33
N SER A 44 -5.71 1.49 -21.45
CA SER A 44 -7.12 1.62 -21.85
C SER A 44 -8.07 1.98 -20.70
N ALA A 45 -7.57 2.09 -19.46
CA ALA A 45 -8.36 2.35 -18.26
C ALA A 45 -7.98 3.72 -17.62
N PRO A 46 -8.55 4.84 -18.11
CA PRO A 46 -8.16 6.18 -17.67
C PRO A 46 -8.38 6.43 -16.16
N SER A 47 -9.35 5.76 -15.55
CA SER A 47 -9.58 5.82 -14.10
C SER A 47 -8.40 5.24 -13.29
N LEU A 48 -7.82 4.13 -13.74
CA LEU A 48 -6.65 3.52 -13.10
C LEU A 48 -5.39 4.36 -13.34
N LEU A 49 -5.23 4.90 -14.55
CA LEU A 49 -4.13 5.80 -14.88
C LEU A 49 -4.09 7.02 -13.94
N ARG A 50 -5.26 7.60 -13.60
CA ARG A 50 -5.32 8.69 -12.60
C ARG A 50 -4.81 8.25 -11.23
N CYS A 51 -5.21 7.06 -10.75
CA CYS A 51 -4.70 6.52 -9.49
C CYS A 51 -3.17 6.29 -9.53
N TYR A 52 -2.63 5.84 -10.66
CA TYR A 52 -1.19 5.62 -10.80
C TYR A 52 -0.41 6.94 -10.84
N GLU A 53 -0.96 7.97 -11.48
CA GLU A 53 -0.34 9.29 -11.53
C GLU A 53 -0.33 9.96 -10.15
N GLU A 54 -1.43 9.81 -9.39
CA GLU A 54 -1.50 10.24 -7.99
C GLU A 54 -0.43 9.56 -7.13
N TRP A 55 -0.24 8.25 -7.31
CA TRP A 55 0.86 7.52 -6.68
C TRP A 55 2.24 8.01 -7.10
N ARG A 56 2.45 8.36 -8.38
CA ARG A 56 3.72 8.96 -8.83
C ARG A 56 4.01 10.27 -8.12
N GLN A 57 3.00 11.12 -7.94
CA GLN A 57 3.15 12.37 -7.19
C GLN A 57 3.49 12.13 -5.72
N LEU A 58 2.93 11.10 -5.09
CA LEU A 58 3.31 10.72 -3.72
C LEU A 58 4.74 10.18 -3.63
N LEU A 59 5.18 9.40 -4.61
CA LEU A 59 6.54 8.86 -4.67
C LEU A 59 7.61 9.93 -5.00
N THR A 60 7.20 11.13 -5.40
CA THR A 60 8.09 12.30 -5.50
C THR A 60 8.20 13.10 -4.21
N ARG A 61 7.32 12.86 -3.23
CA ARG A 61 7.39 13.51 -1.91
C ARG A 61 8.51 12.88 -1.06
N PRO A 62 8.98 13.57 -0.01
CA PRO A 62 9.88 12.99 0.97
C PRO A 62 9.31 11.70 1.57
N VAL A 63 10.20 10.75 1.91
CA VAL A 63 9.80 9.45 2.49
C VAL A 63 8.92 9.63 3.73
N GLY A 64 9.20 10.63 4.57
CA GLY A 64 8.37 10.95 5.74
C GLY A 64 6.90 11.25 5.39
N ASP A 65 6.66 12.07 4.38
CA ASP A 65 5.32 12.44 3.93
C ASP A 65 4.59 11.25 3.29
N LEU A 66 5.33 10.45 2.52
CA LEU A 66 4.83 9.22 1.92
C LEU A 66 4.41 8.21 3.00
N CYS A 67 5.24 8.04 4.03
CA CYS A 67 4.96 7.18 5.17
C CYS A 67 3.71 7.66 5.92
N ALA A 68 3.58 8.97 6.16
CA ALA A 68 2.41 9.56 6.78
C ALA A 68 1.14 9.31 5.95
N ALA A 69 1.21 9.45 4.63
CA ALA A 69 0.09 9.18 3.73
C ALA A 69 -0.31 7.70 3.70
N LEU A 70 0.66 6.78 3.76
CA LEU A 70 0.44 5.33 3.80
C LEU A 70 -0.31 4.87 5.06
N ILE A 71 0.05 5.44 6.21
CA ILE A 71 -0.52 5.07 7.51
C ILE A 71 -1.73 5.93 7.91
N ALA A 72 -2.14 6.88 7.07
CA ALA A 72 -3.27 7.75 7.34
C ALA A 72 -4.58 6.95 7.42
N GLU A 73 -5.24 6.97 8.57
CA GLU A 73 -6.56 6.35 8.79
C GLU A 73 -7.69 7.28 8.33
N THR A 74 -7.57 7.81 7.11
CA THR A 74 -8.56 8.67 6.47
C THR A 74 -9.14 7.99 5.23
N ASP A 75 -10.30 8.44 4.77
CA ASP A 75 -10.93 7.93 3.53
C ASP A 75 -9.98 8.02 2.33
N GLU A 76 -9.21 9.12 2.26
CA GLU A 76 -8.16 9.30 1.25
C GLU A 76 -7.06 8.24 1.42
N GLY A 77 -6.52 8.06 2.62
CA GLY A 77 -5.50 7.04 2.89
C GLY A 77 -5.98 5.62 2.52
N GLN A 78 -7.24 5.31 2.79
CA GLN A 78 -7.84 4.03 2.40
C GLN A 78 -7.96 3.89 0.88
N ARG A 79 -8.34 4.96 0.15
CA ARG A 79 -8.38 4.97 -1.32
C ARG A 79 -7.00 4.75 -1.91
N ILE A 80 -5.98 5.39 -1.34
CA ILE A 80 -4.59 5.28 -1.76
C ILE A 80 -4.09 3.84 -1.55
N ARG A 81 -4.29 3.27 -0.35
CA ARG A 81 -3.88 1.88 -0.02
C ARG A 81 -4.47 0.83 -0.95
N GLN A 82 -5.70 1.02 -1.46
CA GLN A 82 -6.33 0.07 -2.39
C GLN A 82 -5.56 -0.12 -3.70
N ASN A 83 -4.78 0.89 -4.14
CA ASN A 83 -3.99 0.83 -5.36
C ASN A 83 -2.48 0.90 -5.08
N SER A 84 -2.04 0.38 -3.94
CA SER A 84 -0.65 0.51 -3.50
C SER A 84 0.36 -0.16 -4.47
N PRO A 85 1.32 0.59 -5.05
CA PRO A 85 2.34 0.04 -5.95
C PRO A 85 3.41 -0.79 -5.24
N PHE A 86 3.38 -0.80 -3.90
CA PHE A 86 4.23 -1.62 -3.06
C PHE A 86 3.72 -3.07 -2.94
N ALA A 87 2.60 -3.41 -3.61
CA ALA A 87 2.14 -4.78 -3.75
C ALA A 87 3.25 -5.67 -4.36
N GLY A 88 3.66 -6.69 -3.60
CA GLY A 88 4.75 -7.60 -3.97
C GLY A 88 6.10 -7.33 -3.32
N ILE A 89 6.24 -6.25 -2.54
CA ILE A 89 7.44 -6.02 -1.71
C ILE A 89 7.45 -6.98 -0.52
N LEU A 90 6.34 -7.02 0.22
CA LEU A 90 6.18 -8.01 1.29
C LEU A 90 5.95 -9.38 0.67
N SER A 91 6.64 -10.37 1.22
CA SER A 91 6.46 -11.76 0.80
C SER A 91 5.02 -12.23 1.12
N PRO A 92 4.47 -13.20 0.36
CA PRO A 92 3.17 -13.78 0.67
C PRO A 92 3.08 -14.31 2.11
N ARG A 93 4.22 -14.77 2.66
CA ARG A 93 4.34 -15.24 4.04
C ARG A 93 4.16 -14.12 5.05
N GLU A 94 4.78 -12.95 4.84
CA GLU A 94 4.60 -11.79 5.72
C GLU A 94 3.16 -11.27 5.69
N VAL A 95 2.57 -11.17 4.51
CA VAL A 95 1.16 -10.78 4.37
C VAL A 95 0.24 -11.78 5.08
N TRP A 96 0.56 -13.07 5.01
CA TRP A 96 -0.18 -14.12 5.72
C TRP A 96 -0.01 -14.01 7.24
N ASP A 97 1.19 -13.75 7.75
CA ASP A 97 1.45 -13.53 9.18
C ASP A 97 0.64 -12.34 9.72
N ILE A 98 0.65 -11.22 8.98
CA ILE A 98 -0.18 -10.05 9.31
C ILE A 98 -1.66 -10.44 9.36
N LYS A 99 -2.18 -11.10 8.32
CA LYS A 99 -3.57 -11.56 8.29
C LYS A 99 -3.91 -12.51 9.44
N ALA A 100 -3.00 -13.42 9.78
CA ALA A 100 -3.17 -14.36 10.87
C ALA A 100 -3.30 -13.62 12.21
N ARG A 101 -2.44 -12.63 12.47
CA ARG A 101 -2.50 -11.80 13.69
C ARG A 101 -3.87 -11.11 13.85
N PHE A 102 -4.37 -10.46 12.80
CA PHE A 102 -5.69 -9.82 12.87
C PHE A 102 -6.85 -10.82 12.96
N ARG A 103 -6.70 -12.03 12.39
CA ARG A 103 -7.71 -13.09 12.47
C ARG A 103 -7.83 -13.62 13.90
N HIS A 104 -6.73 -13.67 14.64
CA HIS A 104 -6.70 -14.05 16.06
C HIS A 104 -7.09 -12.90 17.00
N ALA A 105 -6.92 -11.64 16.57
CA ALA A 105 -7.33 -10.45 17.31
C ALA A 105 -8.82 -10.08 17.17
N THR A 106 -9.62 -10.93 16.53
CA THR A 106 -11.09 -10.86 16.62
C THR A 106 -11.51 -11.90 17.66
N PRO A 107 -11.57 -11.59 18.96
CA PRO A 107 -12.28 -12.46 19.87
C PRO A 107 -13.75 -12.43 19.45
N THR A 108 -14.28 -13.61 19.20
CA THR A 108 -15.71 -13.86 19.30
C THR A 108 -16.17 -13.33 20.65
N ALA A 109 -16.91 -12.23 20.64
CA ALA A 109 -17.73 -11.76 21.75
C ALA A 109 -19.19 -11.89 21.32
#